data_AF-A0A7L3GXB2-F1
#
_entry.id   AF-A0A7L3GXB2-F1
#
_cell.length_a   1.000
_cell.length_b   1.000
_cell.length_c   1.000
_cell.angle_alpha   90.00
_cell.angle_beta   90.00
_cell.angle_gamma   90.00
#
_symmetry.space_group_name_H-M   'P 1'
#
loop_
_entity.id
_entity.type
_entity.pdbx_description
1 polymer ?
#
loop_
_entity_poly.entity_id
_entity_poly.type
_entity_poly.pdbx_seq_one_letter_code
_entity_poly.pdbx_strand_id
1 'polypeptide(L)'
;VAFVVCRSLEGLKTFSYLEELILDNNLLGNDLLLPRLPHLHTLTLNKNQISFQRNTCKILLDHLAEVVPSLQYLSLLGNIACPNELVCEEKDEDDYQRYR
;
A
#
# COMPACT_ATOMS: atom_id res chain seq x y z
N VAL A 1 -10.67 -11.89 7.56
CA VAL A 1 -9.74 -11.83 6.40
C VAL A 1 -10.53 -11.97 5.11
N ALA A 2 -10.47 -10.98 4.23
CA ALA A 2 -11.03 -11.05 2.87
C ALA A 2 -9.89 -10.99 1.84
N PHE A 3 -9.92 -11.89 0.85
CA PHE A 3 -9.07 -11.85 -0.35
C PHE A 3 -9.91 -11.38 -1.52
N VAL A 4 -9.54 -10.26 -2.14
CA VAL A 4 -10.29 -9.69 -3.26
C VAL A 4 -9.36 -9.53 -4.47
N VAL A 5 -9.77 -10.07 -5.61
CA VAL A 5 -9.14 -9.84 -6.92
C VAL A 5 -10.06 -8.95 -7.73
N CYS A 6 -9.96 -7.63 -7.60
CA CYS A 6 -10.89 -6.70 -8.24
C CYS A 6 -10.21 -5.43 -8.75
N ARG A 7 -10.70 -4.92 -9.88
CA ARG A 7 -10.41 -3.54 -10.36
C ARG A 7 -11.24 -2.47 -9.63
N SER A 8 -12.29 -2.86 -8.90
CA SER A 8 -13.16 -1.95 -8.14
C SER A 8 -13.44 -2.49 -6.75
N LEU A 9 -13.38 -1.61 -5.74
CA LEU A 9 -13.53 -1.93 -4.32
C LEU A 9 -14.83 -1.40 -3.72
N GLU A 10 -15.79 -0.96 -4.54
CA GLU A 10 -17.06 -0.39 -4.07
C GLU A 10 -17.87 -1.35 -3.17
N GLY A 11 -17.76 -2.66 -3.42
CA GLY A 11 -18.42 -3.69 -2.61
C GLY A 11 -17.94 -3.74 -1.15
N LEU A 12 -16.73 -3.21 -0.87
CA LEU A 12 -16.18 -3.18 0.49
C LEU A 12 -16.99 -2.32 1.46
N LYS A 13 -17.81 -1.37 0.96
CA LYS A 13 -18.67 -0.54 1.82
C LYS A 13 -19.65 -1.35 2.68
N THR A 14 -19.99 -2.56 2.23
CA THR A 14 -20.92 -3.45 2.92
C THR A 14 -20.28 -4.09 4.15
N PHE A 15 -18.95 -4.12 4.22
CA PHE A 15 -18.22 -4.72 5.33
C PHE A 15 -17.89 -3.66 6.38
N SER A 16 -18.89 -3.30 7.18
CA SER A 16 -18.77 -2.30 8.25
C SER A 16 -17.81 -2.72 9.37
N TYR A 17 -17.57 -4.02 9.56
CA TYR A 17 -16.71 -4.58 10.60
C TYR A 17 -15.42 -5.19 10.04
N LEU A 18 -14.98 -4.75 8.85
CA LEU A 18 -13.76 -5.27 8.26
C LEU A 18 -12.54 -4.79 9.05
N GLU A 19 -11.80 -5.73 9.62
CA GLU A 19 -10.59 -5.49 10.42
C GLU A 19 -9.31 -5.62 9.59
N GLU A 20 -9.27 -6.62 8.72
CA GLU A 20 -8.12 -6.97 7.90
C GLU A 20 -8.50 -7.16 6.42
N LEU A 21 -7.79 -6.44 5.56
CA LEU A 21 -7.99 -6.46 4.11
C LEU A 21 -6.69 -6.85 3.40
N ILE A 22 -6.78 -7.92 2.61
CA ILE A 22 -5.67 -8.44 1.82
C ILE A 22 -5.97 -8.27 0.35
N LEU A 23 -5.20 -7.41 -0.30
CA LEU A 23 -5.29 -7.05 -1.72
C LEU A 23 -4.00 -7.39 -2.46
N ASP A 24 -3.26 -8.37 -1.95
CA ASP A 24 -2.00 -8.82 -2.53
C ASP A 24 -2.16 -9.44 -3.93
N ASN A 25 -1.12 -9.31 -4.77
CA ASN A 25 -1.05 -9.84 -6.14
C ASN A 25 -2.15 -9.33 -7.07
N ASN A 26 -2.57 -8.08 -6.90
CA ASN A 26 -3.49 -7.44 -7.83
C ASN A 26 -2.74 -6.50 -8.79
N LEU A 27 -3.49 -5.88 -9.69
CA LEU A 27 -2.96 -4.90 -10.64
C LEU A 27 -3.32 -3.46 -10.21
N LEU A 28 -3.48 -3.21 -8.90
CA LEU A 28 -3.93 -1.92 -8.36
C LEU A 28 -2.85 -0.85 -8.53
N GLY A 29 -3.23 0.30 -9.07
CA GLY A 29 -2.36 1.48 -9.19
C GLY A 29 -2.60 2.49 -8.07
N ASN A 30 -2.09 3.71 -8.25
CA ASN A 30 -2.30 4.81 -7.29
C ASN A 30 -3.71 5.41 -7.33
N ASP A 31 -4.49 5.04 -8.33
CA ASP A 31 -5.91 5.32 -8.53
C ASP A 31 -6.82 4.43 -7.66
N LEU A 32 -6.24 3.70 -6.71
CA LEU A 32 -6.95 2.91 -5.71
C LEU A 32 -7.88 3.79 -4.87
N LEU A 33 -9.19 3.55 -5.01
CA LEU A 33 -10.21 4.17 -4.18
C LEU A 33 -10.81 3.11 -3.25
N LEU A 34 -10.59 3.30 -1.96
CA LEU A 34 -11.18 2.50 -0.89
C LEU A 34 -12.42 3.20 -0.31
N PRO A 35 -13.51 2.47 -0.04
CA PRO A 35 -14.61 3.03 0.74
C PRO A 35 -14.20 3.24 2.21
N ARG A 36 -15.01 3.99 2.95
CA ARG A 36 -14.77 4.22 4.38
C ARG A 36 -14.89 2.92 5.17
N LEU A 37 -13.79 2.52 5.81
CA LEU A 37 -13.66 1.28 6.58
C LEU A 37 -13.14 1.64 7.98
N PRO A 38 -14.02 2.07 8.90
CA PRO A 38 -13.61 2.66 10.17
C PRO A 38 -12.96 1.66 11.14
N HIS A 39 -13.15 0.37 10.95
CA HIS A 39 -12.58 -0.68 11.82
C HIS A 39 -11.33 -1.35 11.23
N LEU A 40 -10.92 -0.95 10.02
CA LEU A 40 -9.78 -1.58 9.37
C LEU A 40 -8.48 -1.14 10.03
N HIS A 41 -7.74 -2.10 10.56
CA HIS A 41 -6.43 -1.85 11.17
C HIS A 41 -5.29 -2.43 10.33
N THR A 42 -5.53 -3.45 9.51
CA THR A 42 -4.50 -4.09 8.69
C THR A 42 -4.87 -4.02 7.21
N LEU A 43 -4.03 -3.38 6.40
CA LEU A 43 -4.13 -3.33 4.95
C LEU A 43 -2.85 -3.87 4.30
N THR A 44 -3.01 -4.85 3.42
CA THR A 44 -1.90 -5.40 2.63
C THR A 44 -2.20 -5.24 1.15
N LEU A 45 -1.26 -4.63 0.45
CA LEU A 45 -1.33 -4.24 -0.96
C LEU A 45 -0.09 -4.76 -1.70
N ASN A 46 0.47 -5.89 -1.29
CA ASN A 46 1.73 -6.39 -1.81
C ASN A 46 1.62 -6.81 -3.27
N LYS A 47 2.71 -6.68 -4.04
CA LYS A 47 2.79 -7.08 -5.46
C LYS A 47 1.69 -6.46 -6.32
N ASN A 48 1.40 -5.18 -6.10
CA ASN A 48 0.53 -4.35 -6.94
C ASN A 48 1.37 -3.41 -7.84
N GLN A 49 0.72 -2.48 -8.55
CA GLN A 49 1.37 -1.51 -9.44
C GLN A 49 1.36 -0.07 -8.87
N ILE A 50 1.29 0.06 -7.54
CA ILE A 50 1.39 1.37 -6.85
C ILE A 50 2.78 1.94 -7.13
N SER A 51 2.94 3.24 -7.37
CA SER A 51 4.24 3.87 -7.67
C SER A 51 4.47 5.13 -6.81
N PHE A 52 5.67 5.29 -6.26
CA PHE A 52 6.04 6.46 -5.47
C PHE A 52 6.62 7.54 -6.39
N GLN A 53 5.80 8.06 -7.31
CA GLN A 53 6.12 9.37 -7.87
C GLN A 53 5.90 10.41 -6.76
N ARG A 54 6.75 11.45 -6.72
CA ARG A 54 6.86 12.45 -5.63
C ARG A 54 5.53 13.01 -5.11
N ASN A 55 4.49 13.05 -5.95
CA ASN A 55 3.17 13.56 -5.59
C ASN A 55 2.11 12.46 -5.40
N THR A 56 2.27 11.29 -6.01
CA THR A 56 1.19 10.31 -6.14
C THR A 56 1.06 9.41 -4.91
N CYS A 57 2.17 9.07 -4.26
CA CYS A 57 2.13 8.35 -2.98
C CYS A 57 1.40 9.15 -1.90
N LYS A 58 1.63 10.48 -1.87
CA LYS A 58 0.99 11.35 -0.88
C LYS A 58 -0.53 11.38 -1.04
N ILE A 59 -1.02 11.39 -2.28
CA ILE A 59 -2.47 11.33 -2.58
C ILE A 59 -3.07 10.02 -2.06
N LEU A 60 -2.41 8.88 -2.28
CA LEU A 60 -2.87 7.59 -1.78
C LEU A 60 -2.90 7.55 -0.25
N LEU A 61 -1.85 8.02 0.42
CA LEU A 61 -1.77 8.05 1.88
C LEU A 61 -2.78 9.01 2.52
N ASP A 62 -2.94 10.21 1.95
CA ASP A 62 -3.91 11.20 2.43
C ASP A 62 -5.35 10.63 2.27
N HIS A 63 -5.63 9.93 1.16
CA HIS A 63 -6.90 9.23 0.97
C HIS A 63 -7.10 8.09 1.99
N LEU A 64 -6.08 7.24 2.20
CA LEU A 64 -6.12 6.18 3.21
C LEU A 64 -6.40 6.73 4.61
N ALA A 65 -5.72 7.82 5.01
CA ALA A 65 -5.95 8.45 6.30
C ALA A 65 -7.40 8.93 6.50
N GLU A 66 -8.07 9.37 5.42
CA GLU A 66 -9.47 9.79 5.46
C GLU A 66 -10.45 8.60 5.59
N VAL A 67 -10.21 7.54 4.81
CA VAL A 67 -11.17 6.42 4.68
C VAL A 67 -10.93 5.29 5.69
N VAL A 68 -9.69 5.09 6.14
CA VAL A 68 -9.27 4.07 7.12
C VAL A 68 -8.55 4.72 8.31
N PRO A 69 -9.26 5.46 9.17
CA PRO A 69 -8.65 6.21 10.28
C PRO A 69 -8.05 5.32 11.38
N SER A 70 -8.43 4.04 11.44
CA SER A 70 -7.93 3.08 12.44
C SER A 70 -6.78 2.22 11.91
N LEU A 71 -6.22 2.55 10.75
CA LEU A 71 -5.14 1.80 10.13
C LEU A 71 -3.88 1.82 11.01
N GLN A 72 -3.38 0.63 11.36
CA GLN A 72 -2.16 0.44 12.17
C GLN A 72 -1.05 -0.21 11.36
N TYR A 73 -1.41 -1.04 10.38
CA TYR A 73 -0.47 -1.79 9.55
C TYR A 73 -0.78 -1.61 8.07
N LEU A 74 0.22 -1.18 7.32
CA LEU A 74 0.19 -1.04 5.87
C LEU A 74 1.37 -1.80 5.25
N SER A 75 1.09 -2.74 4.35
CA SER A 75 2.11 -3.47 3.59
C SER A 75 2.03 -3.12 2.11
N LEU A 76 3.14 -2.64 1.55
CA LEU A 76 3.27 -2.23 0.14
C LEU A 76 4.42 -2.98 -0.56
N LEU A 77 4.84 -4.12 -0.02
CA LEU A 77 6.02 -4.85 -0.49
C LEU A 77 5.83 -5.36 -1.93
N GLY A 78 6.87 -5.26 -2.76
CA GLY A 78 6.84 -5.75 -4.13
C GLY A 78 5.98 -4.92 -5.10
N ASN A 79 5.58 -3.71 -4.72
CA ASN A 79 5.06 -2.73 -5.67
C ASN A 79 6.19 -1.97 -6.38
N ILE A 80 5.87 -1.34 -7.51
CA ILE A 80 6.70 -0.30 -8.18
C ILE A 80 6.97 0.91 -7.25
N ALA A 81 6.22 0.95 -6.15
CA ALA A 81 6.24 1.87 -5.05
C ALA A 81 7.54 1.81 -4.23
N CYS A 82 8.39 0.80 -4.43
CA CYS A 82 9.79 0.93 -4.04
C CYS A 82 10.48 1.92 -4.99
N PRO A 83 10.76 3.18 -4.58
CA PRO A 83 11.99 3.76 -5.07
C PRO A 83 13.05 2.83 -4.49
N ASN A 84 13.69 2.04 -5.33
CA ASN A 84 14.98 1.57 -4.92
C ASN A 84 15.82 2.86 -4.81
N GLU A 85 15.92 3.47 -3.63
CA GLU A 85 17.13 4.22 -3.25
C GLU A 85 18.32 3.26 -3.09
N LEU A 86 18.14 1.96 -3.40
CA LEU A 86 19.17 1.00 -3.75
C LEU A 86 19.40 0.87 -5.27
N VAL A 87 18.78 1.73 -6.08
CA VAL A 87 19.28 2.15 -7.41
C VAL A 87 19.42 3.67 -7.35
N CYS A 88 20.13 4.15 -6.33
CA CYS A 88 21.11 5.18 -6.60
C CYS A 88 22.14 4.51 -7.52
N GLU A 89 22.12 4.81 -8.82
CA GLU A 89 23.20 4.42 -9.76
C GLU A 89 24.54 5.10 -9.42
N GLU A 90 24.64 5.78 -8.29
CA GLU A 90 25.86 6.34 -7.73
C GLU A 90 25.83 6.17 -6.20
N LYS A 91 26.75 5.38 -5.64
CA LYS A 91 27.11 5.21 -4.20
C LYS A 91 26.33 4.15 -3.42
N ASP A 92 26.93 3.22 -2.68
CA ASP A 92 28.32 2.90 -2.39
C ASP A 92 28.34 1.41 -1.95
N GLU A 93 29.26 0.61 -2.49
CA GLU A 93 29.57 -0.76 -2.02
C GLU A 93 30.09 -0.81 -0.56
N ASP A 94 30.29 0.35 0.09
CA ASP A 94 30.95 0.46 1.39
C ASP A 94 30.02 0.36 2.62
N ASP A 95 28.69 0.51 2.50
CA ASP A 95 27.79 0.58 3.67
C ASP A 95 27.60 -0.81 4.34
N TYR A 96 27.94 -1.89 3.65
CA TYR A 96 27.86 -3.26 4.16
C TYR A 96 28.93 -3.56 5.23
N GLN A 97 30.00 -2.76 5.32
CA GLN A 97 31.09 -3.01 6.27
C GLN A 97 30.86 -2.37 7.65
N ARG A 98 29.90 -1.46 7.79
CA ARG A 98 29.65 -0.76 9.08
C ARG A 98 28.81 -1.57 10.07
N TYR A 99 28.18 -2.65 9.60
CA TYR A 99 27.38 -3.56 10.42
C TYR A 99 28.15 -4.81 10.88
N ARG A 100 29.47 -4.89 10.64
CA ARG A 100 30.31 -6.01 11.08
C ARG A 100 31.06 -5.71 12.37
#